data_AF-A0A7S4CRD8-F1
#
_entry.id   AF-A0A7S4CRD8-F1
#
_cell.length_a   1.000
_cell.length_b   1.000
_cell.length_c   1.000
_cell.angle_alpha   90.00
_cell.angle_beta   90.00
_cell.angle_gamma   90.00
#
_symmetry.space_group_name_H-M   'P 1'
#
loop_
_entity.id
_entity.type
_entity.pdbx_description
1 polymer ?
#
loop_
_entity_poly.entity_id
_entity_poly.type
_entity_poly.pdbx_seq_one_letter_code
_entity_poly.pdbx_strand_id
1 'polypeptide(L)'
;SDQILSPSWIDRTVGWLATIIFFISFFTFTPLKFMLRSPTVRLFHQVFAVPNVSANDDHPEYVYLSDGGLVEDSGLIELLRRHQKIILATDTGDDPNVQLLDLRNAIQIATDQRICTFFDPQEPRRGIEWVLQAYSQADPYTWPYLHLGVLYGWPDLDSGPDSPQSPQHKSEQVGHIFIIRMRGMRNGDHDPVCVQPLLSAVDFRDAPTSPFSAATETTGLIPGHNSRSKLGACCCDCCHFYFRMLGGSFPNTPTGNQFFTPTLFANYCRYGWELSESLVEDLRAAQNWAETGQEWQSGPNRSFA
;
A
#
# COMPACT_ATOMS: atom_id res chain seq x y z
N SER A 1 -26.56 -20.36 52.05
CA SER A 1 -25.20 -20.36 51.51
C SER A 1 -25.04 -21.60 50.68
N ASP A 2 -24.94 -21.61 49.36
CA ASP A 2 -24.52 -20.56 48.44
C ASP A 2 -25.26 -20.77 47.10
N GLN A 3 -25.96 -19.75 46.60
CA GLN A 3 -26.45 -19.78 45.23
C GLN A 3 -25.29 -19.40 44.31
N ILE A 4 -24.66 -20.42 43.75
CA ILE A 4 -23.67 -20.27 42.70
C ILE A 4 -24.41 -19.69 41.48
N LEU A 5 -24.15 -18.41 41.21
CA LEU A 5 -24.64 -17.70 40.02
C LEU A 5 -24.30 -18.52 38.77
N SER A 6 -25.31 -18.95 38.03
CA SER A 6 -25.12 -19.68 36.78
C SER A 6 -24.40 -18.79 35.75
N PRO A 7 -23.41 -19.32 34.98
CA PRO A 7 -22.57 -18.54 34.06
C PRO A 7 -23.35 -17.63 33.10
N SER A 8 -24.54 -18.06 32.68
CA SER A 8 -25.41 -17.36 31.74
C SER A 8 -25.93 -16.00 32.23
N TRP A 9 -26.06 -15.81 33.55
CA TRP A 9 -26.50 -14.53 34.11
C TRP A 9 -25.36 -13.52 34.12
N ILE A 10 -24.14 -13.98 34.44
CA ILE A 10 -22.93 -13.17 34.40
C ILE A 10 -22.70 -12.71 32.95
N ASP A 11 -22.76 -13.61 31.97
CA ASP A 11 -22.56 -13.27 30.55
C ASP A 11 -23.60 -12.26 30.03
N ARG A 12 -24.87 -12.42 30.41
CA ARG A 12 -25.93 -11.46 30.04
C ARG A 12 -25.72 -10.10 30.69
N THR A 13 -25.32 -10.08 31.96
CA THR A 13 -25.10 -8.83 32.69
C THR A 13 -23.87 -8.10 32.16
N VAL A 14 -22.79 -8.83 31.85
CA VAL A 14 -21.59 -8.31 31.20
C VAL A 14 -21.90 -7.80 29.80
N GLY A 15 -22.72 -8.53 29.02
CA GLY A 15 -23.18 -8.08 27.69
C GLY A 15 -23.98 -6.78 27.77
N TRP A 16 -24.95 -6.68 28.68
CA TRP A 16 -25.73 -5.46 28.90
C TRP A 16 -24.86 -4.28 29.36
N LEU A 17 -23.93 -4.52 30.27
CA LEU A 17 -22.96 -3.50 30.70
C LEU A 17 -22.07 -3.03 29.55
N ALA A 18 -21.59 -3.94 28.70
CA ALA A 18 -20.80 -3.60 27.52
C ALA A 18 -21.61 -2.77 26.51
N THR A 19 -22.87 -3.13 26.26
CA THR A 19 -23.77 -2.36 25.40
C THR A 19 -24.06 -0.97 25.98
N ILE A 20 -24.31 -0.86 27.29
CA ILE A 20 -24.54 0.41 27.95
C ILE A 20 -23.27 1.29 27.89
N ILE A 21 -22.09 0.73 28.17
CA ILE A 21 -20.81 1.44 28.05
C ILE A 21 -20.58 1.89 26.61
N PHE A 22 -20.88 1.03 25.63
CA PHE A 22 -20.82 1.36 24.20
C PHE A 22 -21.70 2.57 23.89
N PHE A 23 -23.00 2.54 24.21
CA PHE A 23 -23.90 3.68 23.97
C PHE A 23 -23.50 4.94 24.74
N ILE A 24 -23.05 4.81 25.99
CA ILE A 24 -22.59 5.94 26.81
C ILE A 24 -21.32 6.58 26.25
N SER A 25 -20.45 5.79 25.61
CA SER A 25 -19.22 6.29 24.97
C SER A 25 -19.45 7.20 23.76
N PHE A 26 -20.65 7.21 23.18
CA PHE A 26 -21.03 8.11 22.08
C PHE A 26 -21.54 9.48 22.56
N PHE A 27 -21.81 9.64 23.85
CA PHE A 27 -22.30 10.91 24.41
C PHE A 27 -21.15 11.79 24.92
N THR A 28 -20.20 12.12 24.05
CA THR A 28 -19.19 13.20 24.25
C THR A 28 -19.83 14.57 24.55
N PHE A 29 -21.15 14.68 24.33
CA PHE A 29 -22.01 15.84 24.56
C PHE A 29 -22.58 15.97 25.98
N THR A 30 -22.25 15.05 26.90
CA THR A 30 -22.83 14.99 28.26
C THR A 30 -21.80 15.29 29.37
N PRO A 31 -22.21 15.60 30.61
CA PRO A 31 -21.30 15.80 31.76
C PRO A 31 -20.46 14.56 32.13
N LEU A 32 -20.55 13.47 31.38
CA LEU A 32 -19.85 12.21 31.60
C LEU A 32 -18.48 12.15 30.92
N LYS A 33 -17.87 13.30 30.56
CA LYS A 33 -16.53 13.40 29.96
C LYS A 33 -15.46 12.59 30.70
N PHE A 34 -15.60 12.41 32.02
CA PHE A 34 -14.67 11.57 32.80
C PHE A 34 -14.59 10.11 32.30
N MET A 35 -15.64 9.59 31.63
CA MET A 35 -15.62 8.24 31.06
C MET A 35 -14.73 8.11 29.84
N LEU A 36 -14.40 9.21 29.14
CA LEU A 36 -13.36 9.22 28.11
C LEU A 36 -11.98 8.86 28.70
N ARG A 37 -11.82 9.01 30.03
CA ARG A 37 -10.60 8.56 30.71
C ARG A 37 -10.53 7.05 30.89
N SER A 38 -11.61 6.29 30.70
CA SER A 38 -11.64 4.84 30.88
C SER A 38 -10.87 4.11 29.77
N PRO A 39 -9.93 3.20 30.08
CA PRO A 39 -9.22 2.40 29.08
C PRO A 39 -10.15 1.61 28.15
N THR A 40 -11.26 1.09 28.67
CA THR A 40 -12.22 0.32 27.87
C THR A 40 -12.91 1.18 26.83
N VAL A 41 -13.38 2.38 27.22
CA VAL A 41 -14.00 3.33 26.30
C VAL A 41 -13.02 3.76 25.20
N ARG A 42 -11.76 4.01 25.57
CA ARG A 42 -10.71 4.36 24.61
C ARG A 42 -10.43 3.24 23.62
N LEU A 43 -10.34 2.00 24.10
CA LEU A 43 -10.16 0.82 23.25
C LEU A 43 -11.31 0.70 22.23
N PHE A 44 -12.55 0.92 22.67
CA PHE A 44 -13.70 0.94 21.77
C PHE A 44 -13.61 2.05 20.72
N HIS A 45 -13.30 3.29 21.13
CA HIS A 45 -13.12 4.41 20.19
C HIS A 45 -12.03 4.12 19.15
N GLN A 46 -10.92 3.52 19.58
CA GLN A 46 -9.81 3.14 18.70
C GLN A 46 -10.20 2.03 17.72
N VAL A 47 -10.85 0.96 18.19
CA VAL A 47 -11.27 -0.18 17.33
C VAL A 47 -12.28 0.25 16.26
N PHE A 48 -13.15 1.21 16.58
CA PHE A 48 -14.20 1.67 15.67
C PHE A 48 -13.85 2.96 14.91
N ALA A 49 -12.61 3.46 15.03
CA ALA A 49 -12.15 4.70 14.41
C ALA A 49 -13.12 5.88 14.62
N VAL A 50 -13.75 5.96 15.80
CA VAL A 50 -14.74 7.01 16.09
C VAL A 50 -13.99 8.32 16.29
N PRO A 51 -14.26 9.36 15.47
CA PRO A 51 -13.59 10.63 15.64
C PRO A 51 -13.99 11.26 16.97
N ASN A 52 -12.98 11.72 17.71
CA ASN A 52 -13.18 12.41 18.98
C ASN A 52 -13.62 13.85 18.70
N VAL A 53 -14.88 14.01 18.26
CA VAL A 53 -15.45 15.32 17.92
C VAL A 53 -15.95 16.00 19.19
N SER A 54 -15.34 17.13 19.51
CA SER A 54 -15.86 18.03 20.54
C SER A 54 -17.08 18.75 19.99
N ALA A 55 -18.15 18.79 20.78
CA ALA A 55 -19.42 19.41 20.41
C ALA A 55 -19.37 20.93 20.20
N ASN A 56 -18.40 21.61 20.83
CA ASN A 56 -18.47 23.04 21.13
C ASN A 56 -17.18 23.81 20.78
N ASP A 57 -16.55 23.58 19.63
CA ASP A 57 -15.27 24.24 19.22
C ASP A 57 -14.10 24.13 20.24
N ASP A 58 -14.31 23.50 21.39
CA ASP A 58 -13.30 23.20 22.41
C ASP A 58 -12.37 22.11 21.89
N HIS A 59 -11.08 22.24 22.17
CA HIS A 59 -10.11 21.19 21.84
C HIS A 59 -10.47 19.87 22.55
N PRO A 60 -10.37 18.70 21.87
CA PRO A 60 -10.63 17.42 22.50
C PRO A 60 -9.62 17.16 23.64
N GLU A 61 -10.09 16.65 24.78
CA GLU A 61 -9.22 16.35 25.94
C GLU A 61 -8.19 15.25 25.62
N TYR A 62 -8.49 14.39 24.64
CA TYR A 62 -7.62 13.34 24.14
C TYR A 62 -7.58 13.33 22.61
N VAL A 63 -6.37 13.29 22.07
CA VAL A 63 -6.12 13.00 20.65
C VAL A 63 -5.67 11.56 20.54
N TYR A 64 -6.39 10.77 19.75
CA TYR A 64 -5.93 9.43 19.38
C TYR A 64 -5.02 9.56 18.17
N LEU A 65 -3.76 9.17 18.34
CA LEU A 65 -2.81 9.05 17.25
C LEU A 65 -2.65 7.56 16.95
N SER A 66 -3.12 7.14 15.78
CA SER A 66 -2.80 5.84 15.19
C SER A 66 -1.78 6.02 14.07
N ASP A 67 -1.30 4.91 13.53
CA ASP A 67 -0.70 4.90 12.20
C ASP A 67 -1.74 5.27 11.12
N GLY A 68 -1.24 5.63 9.93
CA GLY A 68 -2.04 6.12 8.82
C GLY A 68 -2.83 5.05 8.07
N GLY A 69 -2.52 3.76 8.29
CA GLY A 69 -3.07 2.65 7.51
C GLY A 69 -4.60 2.50 7.56
N LEU A 70 -5.26 3.04 8.59
CA LEU A 70 -6.74 3.10 8.65
C LEU A 70 -7.36 4.06 7.64
N VAL A 71 -6.58 5.03 7.15
CA VAL A 71 -7.04 6.05 6.19
C VAL A 71 -6.41 5.78 4.83
N GLU A 72 -5.09 5.67 4.76
CA GLU A 72 -4.31 5.55 3.52
C GLU A 72 -2.89 5.06 3.85
N ASP A 73 -2.45 3.95 3.24
CA ASP A 73 -1.22 3.23 3.63
C ASP A 73 -0.02 3.42 2.67
N SER A 74 -0.21 4.11 1.54
CA SER A 74 0.84 4.34 0.54
C SER A 74 1.60 5.67 0.70
N GLY A 75 1.05 6.63 1.44
CA GLY A 75 1.61 7.98 1.60
C GLY A 75 1.45 8.87 0.35
N LEU A 76 0.74 8.40 -0.67
CA LEU A 76 0.59 9.08 -1.96
C LEU A 76 -0.12 10.42 -1.82
N ILE A 77 -1.13 10.50 -0.94
CA ILE A 77 -1.93 11.73 -0.74
C ILE A 77 -1.07 12.90 -0.31
N GLU A 78 -0.10 12.66 0.58
CA GLU A 78 0.79 13.71 1.08
C GLU A 78 1.74 14.22 0.00
N LEU A 79 2.21 13.35 -0.90
CA LEU A 79 3.03 13.74 -2.04
C LEU A 79 2.20 14.53 -3.08
N LEU A 80 0.96 14.12 -3.31
CA LEU A 80 0.02 14.81 -4.19
C LEU A 80 -0.31 16.22 -3.68
N ARG A 81 -0.57 16.39 -2.38
CA ARG A 81 -0.78 17.71 -1.76
C ARG A 81 0.41 18.65 -1.91
N ARG A 82 1.63 18.11 -2.00
CA ARG A 82 2.87 18.86 -2.24
C ARG A 82 3.17 19.06 -3.72
N HIS A 83 2.24 18.68 -4.61
CA HIS A 83 2.34 18.80 -6.06
C HIS A 83 3.66 18.23 -6.60
N GLN A 84 4.08 17.07 -6.09
CA GLN A 84 5.33 16.46 -6.53
C GLN A 84 5.25 16.12 -8.02
N LYS A 85 6.26 16.53 -8.78
CA LYS A 85 6.30 16.33 -10.24
C LYS A 85 6.50 14.87 -10.61
N ILE A 86 7.34 14.16 -9.85
CA ILE A 86 7.63 12.75 -10.06
C ILE A 86 7.45 12.04 -8.72
N ILE A 87 6.62 11.01 -8.71
CA ILE A 87 6.36 10.17 -7.55
C ILE A 87 6.68 8.73 -7.93
N LEU A 88 7.53 8.09 -7.12
CA LEU A 88 7.73 6.65 -7.15
C LEU A 88 7.01 6.06 -5.94
N ALA A 89 6.03 5.19 -6.19
CA ALA A 89 5.28 4.48 -5.17
C ALA A 89 5.50 2.98 -5.31
N THR A 90 5.55 2.29 -4.18
CA THR A 90 5.64 0.83 -4.12
C THR A 90 4.39 0.32 -3.42
N ASP A 91 3.56 -0.42 -4.14
CA ASP A 91 2.38 -1.08 -3.58
C ASP A 91 2.82 -2.34 -2.83
N THR A 92 2.70 -2.28 -1.51
CA THR A 92 3.07 -3.34 -0.57
C THR A 92 1.90 -3.81 0.30
N GLY A 93 0.67 -3.37 -0.03
CA GLY A 93 -0.53 -3.69 0.72
C GLY A 93 -0.82 -5.19 0.79
N ASP A 94 -1.68 -5.62 1.73
CA ASP A 94 -2.12 -7.02 1.82
C ASP A 94 -3.17 -7.38 0.76
N ASP A 95 -2.72 -7.43 -0.50
CA ASP A 95 -3.59 -7.61 -1.66
C ASP A 95 -3.10 -8.77 -2.53
N PRO A 96 -3.36 -10.04 -2.13
CA PRO A 96 -2.93 -11.21 -2.90
C PRO A 96 -3.59 -11.30 -4.29
N ASN A 97 -4.70 -10.61 -4.51
CA ASN A 97 -5.42 -10.59 -5.78
C ASN A 97 -5.04 -9.39 -6.66
N VAL A 98 -4.10 -8.55 -6.21
CA VAL A 98 -3.58 -7.39 -6.95
C VAL A 98 -4.70 -6.45 -7.40
N GLN A 99 -5.71 -6.25 -6.57
CA GLN A 99 -6.82 -5.33 -6.81
C GLN A 99 -6.41 -3.84 -6.77
N LEU A 100 -5.20 -3.54 -6.30
CA LEU A 100 -4.64 -2.19 -6.13
C LEU A 100 -5.47 -1.36 -5.15
N LEU A 101 -5.90 -1.97 -4.04
CA LEU A 101 -6.85 -1.37 -3.10
C LEU A 101 -6.35 -0.02 -2.54
N ASP A 102 -5.08 0.04 -2.14
CA ASP A 102 -4.48 1.25 -1.56
C ASP A 102 -4.40 2.38 -2.59
N LEU A 103 -3.99 2.06 -3.81
CA LEU A 103 -3.94 3.03 -4.91
C LEU A 103 -5.32 3.56 -5.25
N ARG A 104 -6.33 2.69 -5.33
CA ARG A 104 -7.71 3.07 -5.62
C ARG A 104 -8.28 3.97 -4.53
N ASN A 105 -8.02 3.63 -3.27
CA ASN A 105 -8.39 4.46 -2.13
C ASN A 105 -7.69 5.84 -2.19
N ALA A 106 -6.40 5.88 -2.50
CA ALA A 106 -5.67 7.15 -2.67
C ALA A 106 -6.23 7.99 -3.84
N ILE A 107 -6.56 7.38 -4.97
CA ILE A 107 -7.20 8.08 -6.11
C ILE A 107 -8.56 8.67 -5.70
N GLN A 108 -9.37 7.90 -4.97
CA GLN A 108 -10.67 8.34 -4.46
C GLN A 108 -10.51 9.53 -3.50
N ILE A 109 -9.64 9.41 -2.49
CA ILE A 109 -9.37 10.47 -1.51
C ILE A 109 -8.86 11.74 -2.20
N ALA A 110 -7.94 11.62 -3.16
CA ALA A 110 -7.40 12.77 -3.89
C ALA A 110 -8.48 13.49 -4.74
N THR A 111 -9.38 12.72 -5.33
CA THR A 111 -10.51 13.22 -6.11
C THR A 111 -11.53 13.92 -5.22
N ASP A 112 -11.93 13.29 -4.11
CA ASP A 112 -12.91 13.84 -3.16
C ASP A 112 -12.41 15.15 -2.52
N GLN A 113 -11.11 15.22 -2.24
CA GLN A 113 -10.48 16.42 -1.70
C GLN A 113 -10.09 17.45 -2.77
N ARG A 114 -10.40 17.19 -4.05
CA ARG A 114 -10.12 18.08 -5.18
C ARG A 114 -8.65 18.47 -5.30
N ILE A 115 -7.74 17.54 -5.01
CA ILE A 115 -6.29 17.77 -5.08
C ILE A 115 -5.82 17.72 -6.54
N CYS A 116 -6.24 16.67 -7.26
CA CYS A 116 -5.81 16.41 -8.63
C CYS A 116 -6.76 15.44 -9.34
N THR A 117 -6.61 15.33 -10.66
CA THR A 117 -7.18 14.25 -11.46
C THR A 117 -6.07 13.38 -12.05
N PHE A 118 -6.43 12.15 -12.44
CA PHE A 118 -5.49 11.16 -12.97
C PHE A 118 -5.85 10.81 -14.41
N PHE A 119 -4.84 10.56 -15.23
CA PHE A 119 -5.01 10.16 -16.63
C PHE A 119 -3.94 9.16 -17.06
N ASP A 120 -4.19 8.42 -18.14
CA ASP A 120 -3.20 7.58 -18.81
C ASP A 120 -2.30 8.49 -19.69
N PRO A 121 -0.99 8.60 -19.42
CA PRO A 121 -0.09 9.43 -20.23
C PRO A 121 0.00 9.00 -21.70
N GLN A 122 -0.25 7.72 -22.00
CA GLN A 122 -0.20 7.20 -23.37
C GLN A 122 -1.51 7.45 -24.10
N GLU A 123 -2.65 7.32 -23.42
CA GLU A 123 -3.97 7.57 -23.98
C GLU A 123 -4.86 8.37 -23.01
N PRO A 124 -4.71 9.72 -22.94
CA PRO A 124 -5.40 10.53 -21.92
C PRO A 124 -6.93 10.49 -21.95
N ARG A 125 -7.52 10.00 -23.05
CA ARG A 125 -8.98 9.84 -23.20
C ARG A 125 -9.50 8.55 -22.58
N ARG A 126 -8.62 7.64 -22.21
CA ARG A 126 -8.97 6.35 -21.62
C ARG A 126 -9.32 6.54 -20.15
N GLY A 127 -10.40 5.89 -19.72
CA GLY A 127 -10.78 5.89 -18.31
C GLY A 127 -9.71 5.22 -17.44
N ILE A 128 -9.33 5.88 -16.35
CA ILE A 128 -8.28 5.39 -15.44
C ILE A 128 -8.60 4.00 -14.88
N GLU A 129 -9.89 3.73 -14.62
CA GLU A 129 -10.38 2.46 -14.09
C GLU A 129 -9.98 1.26 -14.98
N TRP A 130 -10.07 1.44 -16.30
CA TRP A 130 -9.67 0.40 -17.24
C TRP A 130 -8.17 0.13 -17.14
N VAL A 131 -7.34 1.17 -16.97
CA VAL A 131 -5.89 1.03 -16.85
C VAL A 131 -5.52 0.29 -15.57
N LEU A 132 -6.17 0.64 -14.45
CA LEU A 132 -5.99 -0.07 -13.17
C LEU A 132 -6.38 -1.54 -13.29
N GLN A 133 -7.51 -1.83 -13.93
CA GLN A 133 -7.97 -3.20 -14.14
C GLN A 133 -7.03 -3.99 -15.07
N ALA A 134 -6.60 -3.39 -16.19
CA ALA A 134 -5.66 -4.02 -17.11
C ALA A 134 -4.32 -4.31 -16.43
N TYR A 135 -3.79 -3.37 -15.65
CA TYR A 135 -2.56 -3.56 -14.89
C TYR A 135 -2.69 -4.67 -13.83
N SER A 136 -3.83 -4.72 -13.10
CA SER A 136 -4.07 -5.78 -12.10
C SER A 136 -4.01 -7.19 -12.69
N GLN A 137 -4.48 -7.36 -13.93
CA GLN A 137 -4.57 -8.66 -14.62
C GLN A 137 -3.32 -9.00 -15.43
N ALA A 138 -2.47 -8.01 -15.73
CA ALA A 138 -1.27 -8.22 -16.52
C ALA A 138 -0.23 -9.09 -15.79
N ASP A 139 0.63 -9.77 -16.54
CA ASP A 139 1.81 -10.43 -15.98
C ASP A 139 2.81 -9.36 -15.49
N PRO A 140 3.35 -9.48 -14.25
CA PRO A 140 4.25 -8.47 -13.67
C PRO A 140 5.60 -8.35 -14.37
N TYR A 141 5.98 -9.28 -15.25
CA TYR A 141 7.21 -9.17 -16.04
C TYR A 141 6.94 -8.53 -17.41
N THR A 142 5.71 -8.67 -17.93
CA THR A 142 5.26 -7.96 -19.14
C THR A 142 4.89 -6.51 -18.84
N TRP A 143 4.24 -6.27 -17.69
CA TRP A 143 3.86 -4.93 -17.22
C TRP A 143 4.35 -4.74 -15.77
N PRO A 144 5.62 -4.34 -15.60
CA PRO A 144 6.30 -4.30 -14.29
C PRO A 144 5.86 -3.15 -13.41
N TYR A 145 5.59 -1.98 -13.99
CA TYR A 145 5.12 -0.82 -13.26
C TYR A 145 3.98 -0.13 -14.01
N LEU A 146 3.11 0.51 -13.24
CA LEU A 146 2.04 1.36 -13.74
C LEU A 146 2.54 2.81 -13.80
N HIS A 147 2.24 3.50 -14.89
CA HIS A 147 2.53 4.93 -15.04
C HIS A 147 1.24 5.72 -15.19
N LEU A 148 1.00 6.65 -14.25
CA LEU A 148 -0.15 7.54 -14.26
C LEU A 148 0.29 9.00 -14.39
N GLY A 149 -0.43 9.76 -15.20
CA GLY A 149 -0.36 11.21 -15.24
C GLY A 149 -1.24 11.81 -14.16
N VAL A 150 -0.80 12.92 -13.59
CA VAL A 150 -1.51 13.68 -12.57
C VAL A 150 -1.67 15.10 -13.06
N LEU A 151 -2.91 15.60 -13.05
CA LEU A 151 -3.19 17.00 -13.31
C LEU A 151 -3.52 17.67 -11.97
N TYR A 152 -2.63 18.54 -11.49
CA TYR A 152 -2.83 19.21 -10.22
C TYR A 152 -3.76 20.40 -10.34
N GLY A 153 -4.60 20.55 -9.32
CA GLY A 153 -5.61 21.58 -9.25
C GLY A 153 -6.98 21.07 -9.69
N TRP A 154 -8.00 21.79 -9.24
CA TRP A 154 -9.39 21.54 -9.60
C TRP A 154 -9.95 22.81 -10.23
N PRO A 155 -10.63 22.72 -11.39
CA PRO A 155 -11.30 23.87 -11.96
C PRO A 155 -12.37 24.35 -10.98
N ASP A 156 -12.32 25.63 -10.62
CA ASP A 156 -13.33 26.21 -9.74
C ASP A 156 -14.60 26.41 -10.57
N LEU A 157 -15.52 25.45 -10.49
CA LEU A 157 -16.74 25.40 -11.31
C LEU A 157 -17.68 26.59 -11.05
N ASP A 158 -17.52 27.25 -9.91
CA ASP A 158 -18.29 28.44 -9.51
C ASP A 158 -17.67 29.74 -10.04
N SER A 159 -16.44 29.67 -10.56
CA SER A 159 -15.77 30.82 -11.16
C SER A 159 -16.23 30.98 -12.61
N GLY A 160 -16.87 32.12 -12.91
CA GLY A 160 -17.34 32.44 -14.26
C GLY A 160 -16.20 32.42 -15.29
N PRO A 161 -16.52 32.32 -16.60
CA PRO A 161 -15.53 32.14 -17.67
C PRO A 161 -14.44 33.23 -17.72
N ASP A 162 -14.74 34.43 -17.20
CA ASP A 162 -13.85 35.60 -17.17
C ASP A 162 -13.09 35.77 -15.84
N SER A 163 -13.20 34.83 -14.89
CA SER A 163 -12.43 34.89 -13.65
C SER A 163 -10.94 34.68 -13.94
N PRO A 164 -10.01 35.42 -13.29
CA PRO A 164 -8.58 35.11 -13.34
C PRO A 164 -8.23 33.72 -12.74
N GLN A 165 -9.21 33.05 -12.12
CA GLN A 165 -9.12 31.66 -11.64
C GLN A 165 -9.76 30.64 -12.61
N SER A 166 -10.28 31.10 -13.76
CA SER A 166 -10.81 30.27 -14.83
C SER A 166 -9.76 29.24 -15.28
N PRO A 167 -10.17 27.98 -15.57
CA PRO A 167 -9.26 26.89 -15.93
C PRO A 167 -8.30 27.20 -17.09
N GLN A 168 -8.63 28.18 -17.94
CA GLN A 168 -7.77 28.60 -19.05
C GLN A 168 -6.49 29.35 -18.61
N HIS A 169 -6.41 29.85 -17.37
CA HIS A 169 -5.33 30.75 -16.94
C HIS A 169 -4.38 30.19 -15.87
N LYS A 170 -4.73 29.09 -15.18
CA LYS A 170 -3.79 28.41 -14.27
C LYS A 170 -2.91 27.51 -15.12
N SER A 171 -1.59 27.69 -15.07
CA SER A 171 -0.67 26.70 -15.64
C SER A 171 -0.93 25.37 -14.93
N GLU A 172 -1.64 24.47 -15.57
CA GLU A 172 -1.94 23.15 -15.04
C GLU A 172 -0.61 22.44 -14.79
N GLN A 173 -0.28 22.25 -13.51
CA GLN A 173 0.94 21.57 -13.15
C GLN A 173 0.70 20.08 -13.36
N VAL A 174 1.48 19.48 -14.25
CA VAL A 174 1.43 18.04 -14.52
C VAL A 174 2.46 17.33 -13.63
N GLY A 175 2.04 16.23 -13.03
CA GLY A 175 2.89 15.28 -12.33
C GLY A 175 2.79 13.88 -12.93
N HIS A 176 3.70 13.00 -12.51
CA HIS A 176 3.75 11.60 -12.92
C HIS A 176 3.94 10.70 -11.72
N ILE A 177 3.18 9.62 -11.67
CA ILE A 177 3.30 8.59 -10.64
C ILE A 177 3.71 7.29 -11.32
N PHE A 178 4.78 6.69 -10.82
CA PHE A 178 5.23 5.36 -11.19
C PHE A 178 4.98 4.43 -10.01
N ILE A 179 4.22 3.35 -10.24
CA ILE A 179 3.81 2.42 -9.19
C ILE A 179 4.35 1.04 -9.53
N ILE A 180 5.14 0.47 -8.61
CA ILE A 180 5.54 -0.95 -8.68
C ILE A 180 4.65 -1.72 -7.73
N ARG A 181 3.99 -2.78 -8.23
CA ARG A 181 3.36 -3.78 -7.36
C ARG A 181 4.40 -4.77 -6.88
N MET A 182 4.53 -4.99 -5.57
CA MET A 182 5.45 -5.99 -5.01
C MET A 182 4.79 -7.37 -4.87
N ARG A 183 3.95 -7.74 -5.83
CA ARG A 183 3.15 -8.97 -5.83
C ARG A 183 2.98 -9.55 -7.25
N GLY A 184 2.63 -10.83 -7.28
CA GLY A 184 2.37 -11.59 -8.51
C GLY A 184 3.59 -12.37 -9.01
N MET A 185 3.36 -13.55 -9.59
CA MET A 185 4.41 -14.39 -10.15
C MET A 185 4.22 -14.58 -11.65
N ARG A 186 5.29 -15.00 -12.34
CA ARG A 186 5.16 -15.58 -13.68
C ARG A 186 4.15 -16.73 -13.61
N ASN A 187 3.15 -16.73 -14.48
CA ASN A 187 2.16 -17.81 -14.59
C ASN A 187 1.36 -18.10 -13.31
N GLY A 188 0.95 -17.07 -12.56
CA GLY A 188 -0.21 -17.15 -11.68
C GLY A 188 -0.13 -18.12 -10.48
N ASP A 189 1.08 -18.44 -10.00
CA ASP A 189 1.43 -18.97 -8.65
C ASP A 189 2.73 -19.81 -8.66
N HIS A 190 3.25 -20.13 -9.85
CA HIS A 190 4.46 -20.93 -10.00
C HIS A 190 5.66 -20.09 -10.43
N ASP A 191 6.51 -19.78 -9.47
CA ASP A 191 7.80 -19.19 -9.77
C ASP A 191 8.82 -20.26 -10.20
N PRO A 192 9.35 -20.22 -11.44
CA PRO A 192 10.43 -21.10 -11.86
C PRO A 192 11.77 -20.75 -11.17
N VAL A 193 11.86 -19.59 -10.49
CA VAL A 193 13.08 -19.13 -9.84
C VAL A 193 13.36 -19.93 -8.58
N CYS A 194 14.59 -20.43 -8.49
CA CYS A 194 15.01 -21.15 -7.30
C CYS A 194 15.21 -20.20 -6.11
N VAL A 195 15.13 -20.73 -4.88
CA VAL A 195 15.50 -20.01 -3.66
C VAL A 195 16.93 -19.48 -3.82
N GLN A 196 17.06 -18.15 -3.72
CA GLN A 196 18.33 -17.47 -3.86
C GLN A 196 19.13 -17.52 -2.55
N PRO A 197 20.47 -17.51 -2.62
CA PRO A 197 21.34 -17.51 -1.44
C PRO A 197 21.15 -16.24 -0.60
N LEU A 198 21.66 -16.24 0.64
CA LEU A 198 21.64 -15.06 1.49
C LEU A 198 22.35 -13.87 0.83
N LEU A 199 21.96 -12.65 1.20
CA LEU A 199 22.63 -11.44 0.73
C LEU A 199 24.03 -11.36 1.32
N SER A 200 25.00 -11.06 0.47
CA SER A 200 26.38 -10.79 0.83
C SER A 200 26.66 -9.28 0.80
N ALA A 201 27.78 -8.85 1.38
CA ALA A 201 28.20 -7.45 1.29
C ALA A 201 28.49 -6.99 -0.16
N VAL A 202 28.77 -7.93 -1.07
CA VAL A 202 29.00 -7.66 -2.49
C VAL A 202 27.69 -7.29 -3.18
N ASP A 203 26.61 -8.00 -2.86
CA ASP A 203 25.27 -7.76 -3.44
C ASP A 203 24.73 -6.33 -3.15
N PHE A 204 25.25 -5.65 -2.12
CA PHE A 204 24.90 -4.26 -1.80
C PHE A 204 25.79 -3.21 -2.46
N ARG A 205 27.02 -3.58 -2.83
CA ARG A 205 28.02 -2.63 -3.37
C ARG A 205 28.01 -2.60 -4.88
N ASP A 206 27.86 -3.77 -5.48
CA ASP A 206 27.92 -3.93 -6.93
C ASP A 206 26.51 -4.12 -7.47
N ALA A 207 26.23 -3.56 -8.65
CA ALA A 207 25.02 -3.88 -9.38
C ALA A 207 24.98 -5.40 -9.61
N PRO A 208 23.82 -6.07 -9.44
CA PRO A 208 23.75 -7.52 -9.58
C PRO A 208 24.30 -7.93 -10.94
N THR A 209 25.34 -8.75 -10.93
CA THR A 209 26.00 -9.24 -12.15
C THR A 209 25.12 -10.35 -12.72
N SER A 210 24.19 -9.97 -13.59
CA SER A 210 23.18 -10.85 -14.22
C SER A 210 22.10 -11.37 -13.25
N PRO A 211 20.81 -11.32 -13.63
CA PRO A 211 19.85 -12.21 -13.02
C PRO A 211 20.27 -13.64 -13.39
N PHE A 212 20.22 -14.58 -12.46
CA PHE A 212 20.57 -15.99 -12.70
C PHE A 212 22.07 -16.29 -12.90
N SER A 213 22.88 -16.17 -11.85
CA SER A 213 23.86 -17.23 -11.64
C SER A 213 23.08 -18.49 -11.28
N ALA A 214 22.95 -19.40 -12.24
CA ALA A 214 22.37 -20.71 -12.02
C ALA A 214 23.10 -21.38 -10.86
N ALA A 215 22.42 -21.53 -9.72
CA ALA A 215 22.70 -22.47 -8.65
C ALA A 215 24.12 -23.04 -8.65
N THR A 216 25.12 -22.24 -8.30
CA THR A 216 26.46 -22.75 -8.03
C THR A 216 27.01 -22.06 -6.79
N GLU A 217 26.38 -22.39 -5.67
CA GLU A 217 27.01 -22.74 -4.39
C GLU A 217 25.91 -22.83 -3.34
N THR A 218 25.32 -24.01 -3.24
CA THR A 218 24.35 -24.44 -2.21
C THR A 218 25.06 -24.58 -0.86
N THR A 219 25.54 -23.49 -0.28
CA THR A 219 25.94 -23.46 1.13
C THR A 219 24.74 -23.06 1.99
N GLY A 220 23.85 -24.04 2.23
CA GLY A 220 22.78 -23.91 3.24
C GLY A 220 21.36 -24.31 2.81
N LEU A 221 21.14 -24.72 1.56
CA LEU A 221 19.82 -25.16 1.11
C LEU A 221 19.48 -26.58 1.61
N ILE A 222 18.31 -26.72 2.23
CA ILE A 222 17.71 -28.00 2.61
C ILE A 222 17.38 -28.79 1.32
N PRO A 223 17.87 -30.03 1.13
CA PRO A 223 17.66 -30.79 -0.11
C PRO A 223 16.17 -31.04 -0.41
N GLY A 224 15.73 -30.71 -1.64
CA GLY A 224 14.41 -31.09 -2.18
C GLY A 224 13.43 -29.95 -2.51
N HIS A 225 13.78 -28.70 -2.21
CA HIS A 225 12.83 -27.57 -2.30
C HIS A 225 13.42 -26.39 -3.07
N ASN A 226 13.35 -26.48 -4.40
CA ASN A 226 14.09 -25.55 -5.24
C ASN A 226 13.40 -24.19 -5.41
N SER A 227 12.06 -24.08 -5.45
CA SER A 227 11.37 -22.82 -5.82
C SER A 227 11.14 -21.87 -4.64
N ARG A 228 11.39 -20.57 -4.85
CA ARG A 228 11.14 -19.52 -3.87
C ARG A 228 9.66 -19.32 -3.54
N SER A 229 8.73 -19.74 -4.40
CA SER A 229 7.28 -19.68 -4.13
C SER A 229 6.83 -20.53 -2.95
N LYS A 230 7.68 -21.46 -2.52
CA LYS A 230 7.39 -22.32 -1.37
C LYS A 230 7.83 -21.71 -0.04
N LEU A 231 8.50 -20.56 -0.03
CA LEU A 231 8.90 -19.88 1.20
C LEU A 231 7.67 -19.32 1.91
N GLY A 232 7.27 -19.95 3.02
CA GLY A 232 6.15 -19.51 3.85
C GLY A 232 6.49 -18.34 4.78
N ALA A 233 5.46 -17.64 5.26
CA ALA A 233 5.59 -16.67 6.35
C ALA A 233 5.80 -17.40 7.69
N CYS A 234 7.02 -17.39 8.22
CA CYS A 234 7.37 -18.15 9.42
C CYS A 234 8.54 -17.55 10.22
N CYS A 235 8.73 -18.05 11.44
CA CYS A 235 9.71 -17.54 12.41
C CYS A 235 11.17 -17.99 12.20
N CYS A 236 11.44 -19.06 11.44
CA CYS A 236 12.78 -19.56 11.12
C CYS A 236 12.83 -20.20 9.73
N ASP A 237 14.03 -20.32 9.15
CA ASP A 237 14.23 -21.01 7.85
C ASP A 237 13.71 -22.47 7.89
N CYS A 238 13.79 -23.10 9.06
CA CYS A 238 13.25 -24.43 9.29
C CYS A 238 11.73 -24.54 9.09
N CYS A 239 10.99 -23.47 9.29
CA CYS A 239 9.53 -23.50 9.29
C CYS A 239 8.90 -23.23 7.91
N HIS A 240 9.65 -22.74 6.92
CA HIS A 240 9.11 -22.36 5.61
C HIS A 240 8.25 -23.45 4.96
N PHE A 241 8.63 -24.72 5.18
CA PHE A 241 8.07 -25.87 4.47
C PHE A 241 7.18 -26.77 5.34
N TYR A 242 7.30 -26.68 6.67
CA TYR A 242 6.55 -27.54 7.62
C TYR A 242 5.42 -26.79 8.32
N PHE A 243 5.56 -25.48 8.51
CA PHE A 243 4.62 -24.67 9.27
C PHE A 243 4.40 -23.33 8.56
N ARG A 244 3.41 -23.27 7.67
CA ARG A 244 2.86 -22.01 7.14
C ARG A 244 1.99 -21.32 8.19
N MET A 245 2.56 -21.11 9.39
CA MET A 245 1.86 -20.71 10.62
C MET A 245 1.00 -19.46 10.48
N LEU A 246 1.39 -18.53 9.60
CA LEU A 246 0.71 -17.25 9.44
C LEU A 246 -0.07 -17.10 8.15
N GLY A 247 -0.18 -18.17 7.33
CA GLY A 247 -0.78 -18.10 6.01
C GLY A 247 0.10 -17.39 4.97
N GLY A 248 -0.14 -17.66 3.69
CA GLY A 248 0.63 -17.07 2.59
C GLY A 248 2.01 -17.70 2.35
N SER A 249 2.54 -17.43 1.17
CA SER A 249 3.90 -17.76 0.75
C SER A 249 4.40 -16.66 -0.15
N PHE A 250 5.72 -16.49 -0.23
CA PHE A 250 6.38 -15.55 -1.13
C PHE A 250 5.69 -15.52 -2.53
N PRO A 251 5.45 -14.33 -3.14
CA PRO A 251 5.62 -12.99 -2.58
C PRO A 251 4.40 -12.52 -1.77
N ASN A 252 3.40 -13.36 -1.59
CA ASN A 252 2.14 -13.07 -0.89
C ASN A 252 2.22 -13.41 0.61
N THR A 253 3.24 -12.92 1.31
CA THR A 253 3.26 -13.01 2.78
C THR A 253 2.35 -11.96 3.39
N PRO A 254 1.54 -12.30 4.40
CA PRO A 254 0.62 -11.36 5.04
C PRO A 254 1.38 -10.31 5.84
N THR A 255 0.82 -9.10 5.92
CA THR A 255 1.38 -7.97 6.68
C THR A 255 1.44 -8.23 8.19
N GLY A 256 0.61 -9.15 8.69
CA GLY A 256 0.68 -9.65 10.07
C GLY A 256 2.00 -10.36 10.41
N ASN A 257 2.76 -10.82 9.41
CA ASN A 257 4.10 -11.34 9.61
C ASN A 257 5.16 -10.25 9.45
N GLN A 258 5.57 -9.63 10.55
CA GLN A 258 6.61 -8.60 10.56
C GLN A 258 8.05 -9.15 10.62
N PHE A 259 8.22 -10.48 10.75
CA PHE A 259 9.53 -11.10 10.89
C PHE A 259 9.86 -11.95 9.67
N PHE A 260 10.71 -11.42 8.79
CA PHE A 260 11.27 -12.19 7.69
C PHE A 260 12.49 -12.98 8.15
N THR A 261 12.55 -14.25 7.74
CA THR A 261 13.80 -15.00 7.83
C THR A 261 14.84 -14.38 6.89
N PRO A 262 16.15 -14.58 7.14
CA PRO A 262 17.20 -14.11 6.24
C PRO A 262 17.00 -14.61 4.79
N THR A 263 16.54 -15.85 4.61
CA THR A 263 16.24 -16.41 3.28
C THR A 263 15.09 -15.69 2.60
N LEU A 264 13.97 -15.48 3.31
CA LEU A 264 12.80 -14.79 2.76
C LEU A 264 13.14 -13.35 2.41
N PHE A 265 13.84 -12.64 3.29
CA PHE A 265 14.32 -11.29 3.06
C PHE A 265 15.21 -11.19 1.82
N ALA A 266 16.19 -12.09 1.68
CA ALA A 266 17.10 -12.12 0.53
C ALA A 266 16.37 -12.37 -0.81
N ASN A 267 15.29 -13.14 -0.80
CA ASN A 267 14.48 -13.39 -2.00
C ASN A 267 13.56 -12.20 -2.31
N TYR A 268 13.02 -11.50 -1.32
CA TYR A 268 12.28 -10.25 -1.53
C TYR A 268 13.15 -9.12 -2.07
N CYS A 269 14.39 -8.95 -1.58
CA CYS A 269 15.29 -7.93 -2.13
C CYS A 269 15.58 -8.16 -3.62
N ARG A 270 15.84 -9.41 -4.01
CA ARG A 270 16.08 -9.77 -5.42
C ARG A 270 14.82 -9.61 -6.28
N TYR A 271 13.68 -9.99 -5.75
CA TYR A 271 12.40 -9.82 -6.44
C TYR A 271 12.02 -8.35 -6.62
N GLY A 272 12.29 -7.51 -5.62
CA GLY A 272 12.14 -6.05 -5.76
C GLY A 272 13.02 -5.49 -6.88
N TRP A 273 14.27 -5.97 -7.02
CA TRP A 273 15.12 -5.62 -8.16
C TRP A 273 14.52 -6.10 -9.49
N GLU A 274 14.11 -7.37 -9.58
CA GLU A 274 13.50 -7.95 -10.80
C GLU A 274 12.30 -7.14 -11.31
N LEU A 275 11.46 -6.63 -10.40
CA LEU A 275 10.27 -5.85 -10.78
C LEU A 275 10.55 -4.37 -11.03
N SER A 276 11.63 -3.82 -10.44
CA SER A 276 11.92 -2.39 -10.51
C SER A 276 12.95 -2.02 -11.58
N GLU A 277 13.73 -2.97 -12.09
CA GLU A 277 14.85 -2.71 -13.02
C GLU A 277 14.44 -1.81 -14.20
N SER A 278 13.40 -2.18 -14.94
CA SER A 278 12.93 -1.36 -16.07
C SER A 278 12.41 0.01 -15.63
N LEU A 279 11.77 0.09 -14.46
CA LEU A 279 11.31 1.37 -13.94
C LEU A 279 12.46 2.30 -13.61
N VAL A 280 13.56 1.79 -13.03
CA VAL A 280 14.72 2.62 -12.70
C VAL A 280 15.30 3.28 -13.94
N GLU A 281 15.29 2.59 -15.08
CA GLU A 281 15.69 3.16 -16.37
C GLU A 281 14.75 4.28 -16.83
N ASP A 282 13.45 4.03 -16.82
CA ASP A 282 12.43 5.01 -17.23
C ASP A 282 12.33 6.22 -16.29
N LEU A 283 12.54 6.02 -14.99
CA LEU A 283 12.54 7.08 -13.97
C LEU A 283 13.72 8.02 -14.15
N ARG A 284 14.91 7.51 -14.53
CA ARG A 284 16.06 8.37 -14.88
C ARG A 284 15.73 9.28 -16.06
N ALA A 285 15.01 8.77 -17.06
CA ALA A 285 14.54 9.59 -18.18
C ALA A 285 13.51 10.64 -17.73
N ALA A 286 12.58 10.28 -16.85
CA ALA A 286 11.57 11.21 -16.31
C ALA A 286 12.18 12.31 -15.41
N GLN A 287 13.22 11.99 -14.64
CA GLN A 287 13.97 12.98 -13.84
C GLN A 287 14.62 14.04 -14.74
N ASN A 288 15.24 13.62 -15.85
CA ASN A 288 15.82 14.55 -16.82
C ASN A 288 14.76 15.52 -17.39
N TRP A 289 13.54 15.05 -17.66
CA TRP A 289 12.43 15.93 -18.06
C TRP A 289 12.07 16.95 -16.98
N ALA A 290 11.94 16.51 -15.72
CA ALA A 290 11.55 17.38 -14.62
C ALA A 290 12.55 18.54 -14.38
N GLU A 291 13.83 18.30 -14.68
CA GLU A 291 14.93 19.27 -14.55
C GLU A 291 15.09 20.17 -15.78
N THR A 292 14.93 19.63 -16.99
CA THR A 292 15.26 20.33 -18.25
C THR A 292 14.05 20.87 -19.01
N GLY A 293 12.84 20.41 -18.67
CA GLY A 293 11.60 20.72 -19.40
C GLY A 293 11.51 20.07 -20.79
N GLN A 294 12.47 19.21 -21.15
CA GLN A 294 12.52 18.56 -22.45
C GLN A 294 11.53 17.39 -22.47
N GLU A 295 10.43 17.53 -23.23
CA GLU A 295 9.27 16.63 -23.25
C GLU A 295 9.67 15.15 -23.25
N TRP A 296 9.23 14.43 -22.21
CA TRP A 296 9.47 13.01 -22.06
C TRP A 296 8.62 12.24 -23.07
N GLN A 297 9.28 11.70 -24.10
CA GLN A 297 8.69 10.65 -24.91
C GLN A 297 8.82 9.36 -24.13
N SER A 298 7.70 8.84 -23.62
CA SER A 298 7.66 7.51 -23.00
C SER A 298 8.43 6.51 -23.87
N GLY A 299 9.28 5.69 -23.25
CA GLY A 299 10.06 4.66 -23.94
C GLY A 299 9.21 3.80 -24.90
N PRO A 300 9.86 3.11 -25.86
CA PRO A 300 9.21 2.55 -27.04
C PRO A 300 7.99 1.70 -26.67
N ASN A 301 6.84 2.07 -27.26
CA ASN A 301 5.64 1.26 -27.48
C ASN A 301 5.63 -0.09 -26.74
N ARG A 302 5.11 -0.12 -25.51
CA ARG A 302 4.44 -1.35 -25.05
C ARG A 302 3.03 -1.33 -25.62
N SER A 303 2.95 -1.49 -26.95
CA SER A 303 1.70 -1.70 -27.64
C SER A 303 1.00 -2.90 -27.02
N PHE A 304 -0.25 -2.71 -26.61
CA PHE A 304 -1.16 -3.77 -26.22
C PHE A 304 -1.12 -4.87 -27.29
N ALA A 305 -0.63 -6.06 -26.90
CA ALA A 305 -0.82 -7.31 -27.62
C ALA A 305 -1.66 -8.23 -26.73
#